data_AF-A0A948BZU5-F1
#
_entry.id   AF-A0A948BZU5-F1
#
_cell.length_a   1.000
_cell.length_b   1.000
_cell.length_c   1.000
_cell.angle_alpha   90.00
_cell.angle_beta   90.00
_cell.angle_gamma   90.00
#
_symmetry.space_group_name_H-M   'P 1'
#
loop_
_entity.id
_entity.type
_entity.pdbx_description
1 polymer ?
#
loop_
_entity_poly.entity_id
_entity_poly.type
_entity_poly.pdbx_seq_one_letter_code
_entity_poly.pdbx_strand_id
1 'polypeptide(L)'
;MADAGAFKICPSCGTVWNAREEFLADRTLVMNGYQADFRTLENGLFLFTHKQEGCNSTMAVRAGDFSDLYTGVKYTEPRTGMEDCPGYCKKEAQLDRCAALCECAYVREIIQIIREE
;
A
#
# COMPACT_ATOMS: atom_id res chain seq x y z
N MET A 1 -21.33 -12.62 9.58
CA MET A 1 -20.93 -11.99 10.87
C MET A 1 -19.43 -11.75 10.78
N ALA A 2 -19.03 -10.54 10.38
CA ALA A 2 -17.63 -10.12 10.43
C ALA A 2 -17.45 -9.39 11.76
N ASP A 3 -16.49 -9.86 12.54
CA ASP A 3 -16.14 -9.38 13.86
C ASP A 3 -15.69 -7.91 13.81
N ALA A 4 -16.19 -7.09 14.73
CA ALA A 4 -16.11 -5.64 14.69
C ALA A 4 -14.77 -5.07 15.24
N GLY A 5 -13.69 -5.86 15.26
CA GLY A 5 -12.44 -5.50 15.93
C GLY A 5 -11.14 -5.80 15.19
N ALA A 6 -11.17 -6.47 14.03
CA ALA A 6 -9.95 -6.82 13.30
C ALA A 6 -9.58 -5.77 12.24
N PHE A 7 -8.30 -5.41 12.16
CA PHE A 7 -7.75 -4.62 11.05
C PHE A 7 -7.83 -5.39 9.73
N LYS A 8 -7.39 -6.65 9.72
CA LYS A 8 -7.42 -7.50 8.52
C LYS A 8 -7.55 -8.97 8.89
N ILE A 9 -8.17 -9.75 8.00
CA ILE A 9 -8.26 -11.20 8.11
C ILE A 9 -7.83 -11.80 6.76
N CYS A 10 -6.92 -12.79 6.79
CA CYS A 10 -6.54 -13.53 5.60
C CYS A 10 -7.71 -14.40 5.14
N PRO A 11 -8.27 -14.18 3.94
CA PRO A 11 -9.44 -14.93 3.49
C PRO A 11 -9.13 -16.40 3.20
N SER A 12 -7.86 -16.77 3.04
CA SER A 12 -7.45 -18.13 2.70
C SER A 12 -7.14 -19.02 3.91
N CYS A 13 -6.51 -18.48 4.96
CA CYS A 13 -6.06 -19.28 6.11
C CYS A 13 -6.68 -18.82 7.44
N GLY A 14 -7.41 -17.70 7.45
CA GLY A 14 -8.09 -17.21 8.63
C GLY A 14 -7.20 -16.46 9.63
N THR A 15 -5.90 -16.27 9.36
CA THR A 15 -5.05 -15.41 10.21
C THR A 15 -5.69 -14.03 10.39
N VAL A 16 -5.76 -13.58 11.63
CA VAL A 16 -6.37 -12.30 12.02
C VAL A 16 -5.26 -11.38 12.49
N TRP A 17 -5.24 -10.16 11.96
CA TRP A 17 -4.45 -9.04 12.46
C TRP A 17 -5.42 -8.04 13.07
N ASN A 18 -5.32 -7.83 14.39
CA ASN A 18 -6.25 -6.96 15.12
C ASN A 18 -5.88 -5.49 14.96
N ALA A 19 -4.58 -5.20 14.90
CA ALA A 19 -4.05 -3.86 14.70
C ALA A 19 -3.25 -3.77 13.40
N ARG A 20 -3.12 -2.55 12.87
CA ARG A 20 -2.29 -2.28 11.70
C ARG A 20 -0.82 -2.60 11.99
N GLU A 21 -0.37 -2.33 13.20
CA GLU A 21 0.99 -2.59 13.67
C GLU A 21 1.29 -4.09 13.68
N GLU A 22 0.32 -4.93 14.06
CA GLU A 22 0.44 -6.39 13.95
C GLU A 22 0.54 -6.84 12.49
N PHE A 23 -0.23 -6.22 11.59
CA PHE A 23 -0.18 -6.49 10.15
C PHE A 23 1.15 -6.10 9.53
N LEU A 24 1.72 -4.95 9.91
CA LEU A 24 3.02 -4.48 9.39
C LEU A 24 4.20 -5.27 9.98
N ALA A 25 4.08 -5.76 11.22
CA ALA A 25 5.13 -6.57 11.86
C ALA A 25 5.20 -8.02 11.33
N ASP A 26 4.19 -8.49 10.63
CA ASP A 26 4.14 -9.86 10.11
C ASP A 26 5.05 -10.04 8.89
N ARG A 27 6.20 -10.69 9.12
CA ARG A 27 7.23 -10.98 8.11
C ARG A 27 6.77 -11.93 7.00
N THR A 28 5.63 -12.59 7.15
CA THR A 28 5.05 -13.44 6.10
C THR A 28 4.22 -12.64 5.11
N LEU A 29 3.87 -11.39 5.41
CA LEU A 29 3.20 -10.48 4.48
C LEU A 29 4.23 -9.78 3.60
N VAL A 30 4.06 -9.93 2.29
CA VAL A 30 4.89 -9.25 1.29
C VAL A 30 4.04 -8.28 0.50
N MET A 31 4.34 -6.99 0.62
CA MET A 31 3.78 -5.98 -0.26
C MET A 31 4.32 -6.18 -1.68
N ASN A 32 3.44 -6.50 -2.63
CA ASN A 32 3.82 -6.85 -4.00
C ASN A 32 3.08 -6.08 -5.08
N GLY A 33 2.20 -5.14 -4.70
CA GLY A 33 1.53 -4.30 -5.68
C GLY A 33 0.89 -3.04 -5.08
N TYR A 34 0.64 -2.07 -5.96
CA TYR A 34 -0.14 -0.88 -5.66
C TYR A 34 -1.03 -0.52 -6.87
N GLN A 35 -2.33 -0.44 -6.63
CA GLN A 35 -3.31 0.04 -7.61
C GLN A 35 -3.69 1.48 -7.27
N ALA A 36 -3.20 2.44 -8.05
CA ALA A 36 -3.46 3.85 -7.82
C ALA A 36 -4.89 4.24 -8.19
N ASP A 37 -5.57 4.97 -7.29
CA ASP A 37 -6.76 5.74 -7.61
C ASP A 37 -6.35 7.20 -7.84
N PHE A 38 -6.29 7.61 -9.11
CA PHE A 38 -5.89 8.96 -9.51
C PHE A 38 -6.91 10.05 -9.15
N ARG A 39 -8.11 9.70 -8.68
CA ARG A 39 -9.11 10.67 -8.21
C ARG A 39 -8.99 10.90 -6.71
N THR A 40 -8.66 9.87 -5.95
CA THR A 40 -8.52 9.95 -4.50
C THR A 40 -7.45 8.97 -4.06
N LEU A 41 -6.23 9.47 -3.86
CA LEU A 41 -5.05 8.64 -3.64
C LEU A 41 -5.20 7.70 -2.42
N GLU A 42 -5.92 8.12 -1.38
CA GLU A 42 -6.22 7.29 -0.21
C GLU A 42 -7.09 6.06 -0.53
N ASN A 43 -7.88 6.10 -1.61
CA ASN A 43 -8.68 4.96 -2.06
C ASN A 43 -7.87 3.94 -2.87
N GLY A 44 -6.62 4.26 -3.22
CA GLY A 44 -5.71 3.31 -3.87
C GLY A 44 -5.51 2.06 -3.01
N LEU A 45 -5.15 0.95 -3.63
CA LEU A 45 -5.05 -0.34 -2.96
C LEU A 45 -3.60 -0.83 -2.89
N PHE A 46 -3.08 -0.98 -1.68
CA PHE A 46 -1.86 -1.74 -1.44
C PHE A 46 -2.17 -3.23 -1.42
N LEU A 47 -1.39 -4.00 -2.16
CA LEU A 47 -1.55 -5.44 -2.31
C LEU A 47 -0.48 -6.14 -1.48
N PHE A 48 -0.92 -6.96 -0.52
CA PHE A 48 -0.09 -7.76 0.36
C PHE A 48 -0.37 -9.24 0.12
N THR A 49 0.67 -10.01 -0.17
CA THR A 49 0.55 -11.46 -0.28
C THR A 49 1.04 -12.12 0.99
N HIS A 50 0.17 -12.87 1.64
CA HIS A 50 0.48 -13.65 2.84
C HIS A 50 1.14 -14.96 2.43
N LYS A 51 2.48 -15.01 2.53
CA LYS A 51 3.35 -16.11 2.13
C LYS A 51 3.77 -16.94 3.34
N GLN A 52 2.99 -17.95 3.66
CA GLN A 52 3.34 -18.94 4.69
C GLN A 52 2.96 -20.35 4.21
N GLU A 53 3.39 -21.38 4.91
CA GLU A 53 2.99 -22.74 4.57
C GLU A 53 1.45 -22.87 4.61
N GLY A 54 0.87 -23.37 3.51
CA GLY A 54 -0.59 -23.47 3.37
C GLY A 54 -1.32 -22.16 3.03
N CYS A 55 -0.63 -21.03 2.81
CA CYS A 55 -1.25 -19.78 2.38
C CYS A 55 -0.38 -18.99 1.39
N ASN A 56 -0.99 -18.52 0.30
CA ASN A 56 -0.36 -17.62 -0.66
C ASN A 56 -1.38 -16.60 -1.22
N SER A 57 -2.27 -16.13 -0.35
CA SER A 57 -3.38 -15.25 -0.73
C SER A 57 -2.96 -13.79 -0.76
N THR A 58 -3.42 -13.07 -1.78
CA THR A 58 -3.22 -11.62 -1.89
C THR A 58 -4.44 -10.88 -1.34
N MET A 59 -4.19 -9.87 -0.50
CA MET A 59 -5.19 -9.02 0.11
C MET A 59 -4.93 -7.56 -0.31
N ALA A 60 -6.01 -6.84 -0.58
CA ALA A 60 -5.98 -5.40 -0.80
C ALA A 60 -6.29 -4.65 0.50
N VAL A 61 -5.52 -3.62 0.82
CA VAL A 61 -5.73 -2.69 1.93
C VAL A 61 -5.70 -1.26 1.37
N ARG A 62 -6.49 -0.34 1.91
CA ARG A 62 -6.52 1.04 1.38
C ARG A 62 -5.22 1.74 1.72
N ALA A 63 -4.69 2.51 0.77
CA ALA A 63 -3.50 3.33 0.99
C ALA A 63 -3.74 4.39 2.09
N GLY A 64 -4.97 4.89 2.20
CA GLY A 64 -5.40 5.83 3.23
C GLY A 64 -5.19 5.34 4.66
N ASP A 65 -5.27 4.02 4.89
CA ASP A 65 -5.09 3.39 6.21
C ASP A 65 -3.63 3.51 6.72
N PHE A 66 -2.72 4.00 5.86
CA PHE A 66 -1.30 4.21 6.13
C PHE A 66 -0.86 5.66 5.91
N SER A 67 -1.80 6.57 5.67
CA SER A 67 -1.51 7.97 5.28
C SER A 67 -0.77 8.77 6.36
N ASP A 68 -0.90 8.37 7.62
CA ASP A 68 -0.23 8.91 8.81
C ASP A 68 1.21 8.42 8.97
N LEU A 69 1.63 7.36 8.27
CA LEU A 69 3.03 6.92 8.27
C LEU A 69 3.95 7.97 7.62
N TYR A 70 3.43 8.75 6.68
CA TYR A 70 4.20 9.77 5.97
C TYR A 70 3.94 11.17 6.51
N THR A 71 4.98 11.76 7.09
CA THR A 71 4.98 13.13 7.66
C THR A 71 5.72 14.16 6.78
N GLY A 72 6.21 13.74 5.61
CA GLY A 72 6.93 14.61 4.69
C GLY A 72 6.04 15.50 3.82
N VAL A 73 6.65 16.12 2.81
CA VAL A 73 5.95 17.04 1.89
C VAL A 73 4.93 16.28 1.03
N LYS A 74 3.69 16.75 1.03
CA LYS A 74 2.63 16.30 0.11
C LYS A 74 2.45 17.37 -0.97
N TYR A 75 2.87 17.07 -2.19
CA TYR A 75 2.59 17.92 -3.34
C TYR A 75 1.10 17.82 -3.71
N THR A 76 0.54 18.88 -4.29
CA THR A 76 -0.88 18.93 -4.67
C THR A 76 -1.09 18.92 -6.18
N GLU A 77 -0.02 19.02 -6.97
CA GLU A 77 -0.11 19.06 -8.42
C GLU A 77 0.07 17.67 -9.04
N PRO A 78 -0.85 17.22 -9.91
CA PRO A 78 -0.64 16.01 -10.69
C PRO A 78 0.40 16.26 -11.78
N ARG A 79 1.47 15.46 -11.78
CA ARG A 79 2.46 15.39 -12.86
C ARG A 79 2.22 14.19 -13.79
N THR A 80 1.13 13.46 -13.62
CA THR A 80 0.85 12.21 -14.35
C THR A 80 0.86 12.44 -15.86
N GLY A 81 1.78 11.78 -16.59
CA GLY A 81 1.90 11.88 -18.05
C GLY A 81 2.72 13.07 -18.55
N MET A 82 3.24 13.91 -17.66
CA MET A 82 4.20 14.96 -18.01
C MET A 82 5.60 14.38 -18.30
N GLU A 83 6.50 15.19 -18.85
CA GLU A 83 7.86 14.79 -19.25
C GLU A 83 8.68 14.18 -18.11
N ASP A 84 8.50 14.66 -16.88
CA ASP A 84 9.18 14.18 -15.67
C ASP A 84 8.50 12.96 -15.03
N CYS A 85 7.39 12.47 -15.59
CA CYS A 85 6.64 11.35 -15.02
C CYS A 85 7.13 9.99 -15.56
N PRO A 86 7.71 9.11 -14.71
CA PRO A 86 8.19 7.82 -15.16
C PRO A 86 7.07 6.78 -15.36
N GLY A 87 5.80 7.15 -15.11
CA GLY A 87 4.64 6.29 -15.33
C GLY A 87 4.47 5.16 -14.30
N TYR A 88 5.17 5.22 -13.16
CA TYR A 88 5.15 4.15 -12.15
C TYR A 88 3.76 3.85 -11.61
N CYS A 89 2.92 4.86 -11.35
CA CYS A 89 1.57 4.70 -10.83
C CYS A 89 0.63 3.85 -11.72
N LYS A 90 1.00 3.62 -12.99
CA LYS A 90 0.24 2.75 -13.92
C LYS A 90 0.72 1.30 -13.92
N LYS A 91 1.79 0.98 -13.18
CA LYS A 91 2.43 -0.33 -13.13
C LYS A 91 2.32 -0.88 -11.72
N GLU A 92 1.40 -1.82 -11.52
CA GLU A 92 1.04 -2.34 -10.19
C GLU A 92 2.26 -2.86 -9.40
N ALA A 93 3.11 -3.67 -10.03
CA ALA A 93 4.30 -4.25 -9.41
C ALA A 93 5.50 -3.30 -9.34
N GLN A 94 5.42 -2.11 -9.95
CA GLN A 94 6.46 -1.09 -9.79
C GLN A 94 6.15 -0.36 -8.48
N LEU A 95 6.98 -0.59 -7.46
CA LEU A 95 6.83 -0.10 -6.10
C LEU A 95 7.94 0.87 -5.67
N ASP A 96 8.80 1.32 -6.59
CA ASP A 96 9.90 2.24 -6.28
C ASP A 96 9.39 3.66 -5.99
N ARG A 97 10.24 4.44 -5.30
CA ARG A 97 10.09 5.89 -5.10
C ARG A 97 9.94 6.61 -6.44
N CYS A 98 9.18 7.70 -6.44
CA CYS A 98 9.02 8.55 -7.61
C CYS A 98 9.68 9.91 -7.34
N ALA A 99 10.67 10.30 -8.15
CA ALA A 99 11.38 11.57 -8.00
C ALA A 99 10.59 12.79 -8.51
N ALA A 100 9.46 12.58 -9.21
CA ALA A 100 8.63 13.68 -9.69
C ALA A 100 7.93 14.37 -8.50
N LEU A 101 7.88 15.70 -8.53
CA LEU A 101 7.17 16.54 -7.54
C LEU A 101 5.65 16.48 -7.78
N CYS A 102 5.09 15.28 -7.62
CA CYS A 102 3.73 14.91 -7.97
C CYS A 102 2.93 14.59 -6.71
N GLU A 103 1.62 14.87 -6.70
CA GLU A 103 0.72 14.42 -5.64
C GLU A 103 0.79 12.91 -5.35
N CYS A 104 1.07 12.09 -6.38
CA CYS A 104 1.20 10.64 -6.22
C CYS A 104 2.49 10.22 -5.47
N ALA A 105 3.47 11.11 -5.32
CA ALA A 105 4.77 10.77 -4.76
C ALA A 105 4.68 10.39 -3.26
N TYR A 106 3.76 10.99 -2.50
CA TYR A 106 3.68 10.68 -1.07
C TYR A 106 3.24 9.23 -0.82
N VAL A 107 2.29 8.70 -1.61
CA VAL A 107 1.86 7.30 -1.49
C VAL A 107 3.04 6.36 -1.79
N ARG A 108 3.93 6.76 -2.70
CA ARG A 108 5.14 6.02 -3.04
C ARG A 108 6.16 5.98 -1.90
N GLU A 109 6.24 7.03 -1.08
CA GLU A 109 7.04 7.04 0.13
C GLU A 109 6.44 6.14 1.22
N ILE A 110 5.10 6.13 1.38
CA ILE A 110 4.42 5.19 2.28
C ILE A 110 4.77 3.73 1.93
N ILE A 111 4.80 3.39 0.64
CA ILE A 111 5.23 2.06 0.18
C ILE A 111 6.64 1.72 0.69
N GLN A 112 7.56 2.69 0.74
CA GLN A 112 8.92 2.41 1.21
C GLN A 112 8.97 2.23 2.71
N ILE A 113 8.27 3.10 3.46
CA ILE A 113 8.16 2.96 4.93
C ILE A 113 7.67 1.56 5.26
N ILE A 114 6.57 1.11 4.66
CA ILE A 114 6.01 -0.24 4.86
C ILE A 114 7.01 -1.36 4.50
N ARG A 115 7.83 -1.17 3.47
CA ARG A 115 8.82 -2.19 3.03
C ARG A 115 10.09 -2.22 3.88
N GLU A 116 10.34 -1.18 4.67
CA GLU A 116 11.51 -1.03 5.54
C GLU A 116 11.24 -1.48 6.99
N GLU A 117 9.96 -1.60 7.40
CA GLU A 117 9.51 -2.21 8.67
C GLU A 117 9.86 -3.71 8.77
#